data_AF-A0A3B8X5K2-F1
#
_entry.id   AF-A0A3B8X5K2-F1
#
_cell.length_a   1.000
_cell.length_b   1.000
_cell.length_c   1.000
_cell.angle_alpha   90.00
_cell.angle_beta   90.00
_cell.angle_gamma   90.00
#
_symmetry.space_group_name_H-M   'P 1'
#
loop_
_entity.id
_entity.type
_entity.pdbx_description
1 polymer ?
#
loop_
_entity_poly.entity_id
_entity_poly.type
_entity_poly.pdbx_seq_one_letter_code
_entity_poly.pdbx_strand_id
1 'polypeptide(L)'
;MNDCVRVNFGRISITNGYRGAVAAVLFLVLSTGQSGEPAHYDERQQAPHLHGLVEMTLAIEGQTIEMNLESPAANLVGFEHPASTPEQRASVTRAKKILASPQQLLTFIGTGCEASRHEVDVSAVLAAEGDDHKEQAHDEHDEHDEH
;
A
#
# COMPACT_ATOMS: atom_id res chain seq x y z
N MET A 1 3.51 11.11 9.57
CA MET A 1 2.54 10.49 8.64
C MET A 1 3.03 9.08 8.44
N ASN A 2 2.22 8.09 8.78
CA ASN A 2 2.65 6.70 8.91
C ASN A 2 3.13 6.17 7.55
N ASP A 3 4.29 5.53 7.54
CA ASP A 3 4.94 5.00 6.34
C ASP A 3 4.20 3.73 5.88
N CYS A 4 3.05 3.92 5.25
CA CYS A 4 2.21 2.84 4.74
C CYS A 4 2.59 2.47 3.30
N VAL A 5 2.53 1.16 3.01
CA VAL A 5 2.55 0.60 1.66
C VAL A 5 1.12 0.34 1.22
N ARG A 6 0.79 0.75 -0.01
CA ARG A 6 -0.53 0.55 -0.62
C ARG A 6 -0.43 -0.35 -1.83
N VAL A 7 -1.37 -1.28 -1.95
CA VAL A 7 -1.49 -2.19 -3.08
C VAL A 7 -2.92 -2.19 -3.57
N ASN A 8 -3.11 -1.86 -4.83
CA ASN A 8 -4.41 -1.90 -5.49
C ASN A 8 -4.41 -3.02 -6.53
N PHE A 9 -5.32 -3.97 -6.42
CA PHE A 9 -5.45 -5.08 -7.36
C PHE A 9 -6.45 -4.79 -8.48
N GLY A 10 -6.83 -3.52 -8.65
CA GLY A 10 -7.74 -3.04 -9.69
C GLY A 10 -9.03 -3.86 -9.80
N ARG A 11 -9.56 -3.91 -11.02
CA ARG A 11 -10.73 -4.73 -11.36
C ARG A 11 -10.29 -6.19 -11.61
N ILE A 12 -10.91 -7.12 -10.94
CA ILE A 12 -10.82 -8.56 -11.17
C ILE A 12 -12.19 -9.03 -11.66
N SER A 13 -12.25 -9.60 -12.85
CA SER A 13 -13.52 -10.02 -13.44
C SER A 13 -13.75 -11.51 -13.22
N ILE A 14 -14.91 -11.86 -12.69
CA ILE A 14 -15.38 -13.23 -12.54
C ILE A 14 -15.83 -13.71 -13.92
N THR A 15 -15.03 -14.56 -14.55
CA THR A 15 -15.53 -15.31 -15.71
C THR A 15 -16.35 -16.49 -15.18
N ASN A 16 -17.65 -16.27 -14.97
CA ASN A 16 -18.55 -17.36 -14.63
C ASN A 16 -19.39 -17.73 -15.85
N GLY A 17 -19.39 -19.01 -16.21
CA GLY A 17 -20.30 -19.56 -17.24
C GLY A 17 -21.78 -19.58 -16.83
N TYR A 18 -22.13 -18.97 -15.70
CA TYR A 18 -23.49 -18.93 -15.16
C TYR A 18 -24.19 -17.61 -15.50
N ARG A 19 -25.02 -17.66 -16.55
CA ARG A 19 -25.98 -16.61 -16.92
C ARG A 19 -27.20 -16.68 -15.98
N GLY A 20 -27.01 -16.33 -14.71
CA GLY A 20 -28.11 -16.16 -13.76
C GLY A 20 -28.52 -14.70 -13.71
N ALA A 21 -29.73 -14.37 -14.18
CA ALA A 21 -30.28 -13.01 -14.03
C ALA A 21 -30.53 -12.72 -12.54
N VAL A 22 -29.83 -11.74 -11.98
CA VAL A 22 -30.09 -11.26 -10.62
C VAL A 22 -31.20 -10.23 -10.69
N ALA A 23 -32.38 -10.58 -10.18
CA ALA A 23 -33.49 -9.65 -10.02
C ALA A 23 -33.12 -8.61 -8.95
N ALA A 24 -33.01 -7.35 -9.36
CA ALA A 24 -32.82 -6.24 -8.43
C ALA A 24 -34.12 -6.02 -7.64
N VAL A 25 -34.10 -6.36 -6.35
CA VAL A 25 -35.17 -5.98 -5.42
C VAL A 25 -34.74 -4.68 -4.74
N LEU A 26 -35.38 -3.58 -5.14
CA LEU A 26 -35.18 -2.25 -4.57
C LEU A 26 -35.98 -2.12 -3.26
N PHE A 27 -35.31 -2.23 -2.11
CA PHE A 27 -35.89 -1.89 -0.81
C PHE A 27 -35.60 -0.42 -0.47
N LEU A 28 -36.64 0.42 -0.49
CA LEU A 28 -36.60 1.80 0.01
C LEU A 28 -36.89 1.79 1.51
N VAL A 29 -35.88 2.06 2.34
CA VAL A 29 -36.03 2.28 3.78
C VAL A 29 -36.01 3.79 4.05
N LEU A 30 -37.15 4.36 4.45
CA LEU A 30 -37.23 5.72 5.00
C LEU A 30 -36.94 5.67 6.50
N SER A 31 -35.87 6.35 6.95
CA SER A 31 -35.57 6.55 8.37
C SER A 31 -35.72 8.03 8.73
N THR A 32 -36.48 8.30 9.79
CA THR A 32 -36.62 9.61 10.42
C THR A 32 -35.42 9.87 11.33
N GLY A 33 -34.75 11.01 11.15
CA GLY A 33 -33.52 11.36 11.87
C GLY A 33 -33.72 11.72 13.34
N GLN A 34 -32.72 11.37 14.17
CA GLN A 34 -32.53 11.87 15.52
C GLN A 34 -31.12 12.48 15.59
N SER A 35 -31.05 13.79 15.81
CA SER A 35 -29.82 14.56 15.96
C SER A 35 -29.22 14.31 17.35
N GLY A 36 -28.13 13.54 17.41
CA GLY A 36 -27.22 13.49 18.56
C GLY A 36 -26.06 14.45 18.35
N GLU A 37 -25.70 15.21 19.38
CA GLU A 37 -24.64 16.22 19.37
C GLU A 37 -23.24 15.61 19.16
N PRO A 38 -22.32 16.29 18.46
CA PRO A 38 -20.97 15.79 18.30
C PRO A 38 -20.16 15.99 19.59
N ALA A 39 -19.75 14.89 20.20
CA ALA A 39 -18.69 14.91 21.20
C ALA A 39 -17.36 15.23 20.49
N HIS A 40 -16.77 16.37 20.83
CA HIS A 40 -15.40 16.71 20.43
C HIS A 40 -14.43 15.70 21.06
N TYR A 41 -13.86 14.82 20.24
CA TYR A 41 -12.68 14.05 20.62
C TYR A 41 -11.44 14.85 20.23
N ASP A 42 -10.58 15.12 21.21
CA ASP A 42 -9.27 15.72 21.03
C ASP A 42 -8.34 14.68 20.36
N GLU A 43 -8.17 14.82 19.04
CA GLU A 43 -7.41 13.91 18.17
C GLU A 43 -5.90 14.17 18.25
N ARG A 44 -5.34 14.20 19.47
CA ARG A 44 -3.89 14.35 19.72
C ARG A 44 -3.32 13.23 20.56
N GLN A 45 -3.90 12.04 20.48
CA GLN A 45 -3.24 10.82 20.94
C GLN A 45 -2.56 10.19 19.72
N GLN A 46 -1.22 10.16 19.73
CA GLN A 46 -0.44 9.36 18.78
C GLN A 46 -1.09 7.98 18.73
N ALA A 47 -1.68 7.65 17.58
CA ALA A 47 -2.29 6.35 17.36
C ALA A 47 -1.31 5.29 17.88
N PRO A 48 -1.76 4.29 18.65
CA PRO A 48 -0.89 3.18 19.02
C PRO A 48 -0.18 2.73 17.74
N HIS A 49 1.14 2.56 17.79
CA HIS A 49 1.91 2.07 16.65
C HIS A 49 1.41 0.65 16.35
N LEU A 50 0.37 0.54 15.52
CA LEU A 50 -0.35 -0.70 15.20
C LEU A 50 0.49 -1.50 14.21
N HIS A 51 1.62 -2.00 14.68
CA HIS A 51 2.36 -3.03 13.97
C HIS A 51 1.55 -4.34 14.00
N GLY A 52 1.49 -5.05 12.88
CA GLY A 52 0.78 -6.32 12.72
C GLY A 52 -0.66 -6.18 12.23
N LEU A 53 -1.19 -4.98 12.05
CA LEU A 53 -2.51 -4.77 11.44
C LEU A 53 -2.38 -4.37 9.97
N VAL A 54 -3.21 -4.97 9.12
CA VAL A 54 -3.37 -4.61 7.70
C VAL A 54 -4.84 -4.33 7.45
N GLU A 55 -5.14 -3.27 6.70
CA GLU A 55 -6.47 -2.99 6.22
C GLU A 55 -6.63 -3.51 4.78
N MET A 56 -7.71 -4.24 4.54
CA MET A 56 -8.08 -4.70 3.19
C MET A 56 -9.53 -4.33 2.92
N THR A 57 -9.73 -3.54 1.87
CA THR A 57 -11.05 -3.14 1.38
C THR A 57 -11.37 -3.94 0.12
N LEU A 58 -12.57 -4.52 0.11
CA LEU A 58 -13.10 -5.31 -1.01
C LEU A 58 -14.45 -4.73 -1.43
N ALA A 59 -14.57 -4.34 -2.70
CA ALA A 59 -15.82 -3.94 -3.31
C ALA A 59 -16.21 -4.97 -4.37
N ILE A 60 -17.49 -5.33 -4.41
CA ILE A 60 -18.03 -6.30 -5.38
C ILE A 60 -19.19 -5.63 -6.12
N GLU A 61 -19.08 -5.56 -7.44
CA GLU A 61 -20.13 -5.01 -8.32
C GLU A 61 -20.39 -5.98 -9.48
N GLY A 62 -21.56 -6.62 -9.47
CA GLY A 62 -21.92 -7.62 -10.48
C GLY A 62 -20.91 -8.77 -10.53
N GLN A 63 -20.15 -8.86 -11.61
CA GLN A 63 -19.08 -9.86 -11.82
C GLN A 63 -17.68 -9.26 -11.64
N THR A 64 -17.57 -8.11 -10.98
CA THR A 64 -16.31 -7.42 -10.73
C THR A 64 -16.01 -7.43 -9.24
N ILE A 65 -14.73 -7.65 -8.92
CA ILE A 65 -14.15 -7.45 -7.61
C ILE A 65 -13.09 -6.34 -7.73
N GLU A 66 -13.09 -5.38 -6.81
CA GLU A 66 -12.00 -4.42 -6.63
C GLU A 66 -11.44 -4.53 -5.23
N MET A 67 -10.11 -4.54 -5.11
CA MET A 67 -9.43 -4.75 -3.83
C MET A 67 -8.31 -3.74 -3.62
N ASN A 68 -8.29 -3.16 -2.42
CA ASN A 68 -7.23 -2.28 -1.95
C ASN A 68 -6.68 -2.80 -0.62
N LEU A 69 -5.37 -2.92 -0.51
CA LEU A 69 -4.66 -3.34 0.69
C LEU A 69 -3.74 -2.21 1.14
N GLU A 70 -3.87 -1.79 2.40
CA GLU A 70 -3.04 -0.78 3.05
C GLU A 70 -2.41 -1.38 4.31
N SER A 71 -1.08 -1.27 4.41
CA SER A 71 -0.32 -1.84 5.52
C SER A 71 0.78 -0.88 5.96
N PRO A 72 1.05 -0.76 7.28
CA PRO A 72 2.34 -0.29 7.76
C PRO A 72 3.49 -1.02 7.06
N ALA A 73 4.53 -0.28 6.67
CA ALA A 73 5.71 -0.87 6.04
C ALA A 73 6.40 -1.91 6.92
N ALA A 74 6.37 -1.73 8.25
CA ALA A 74 6.94 -2.67 9.20
C ALA A 74 6.40 -4.10 9.05
N ASN A 75 5.14 -4.27 8.62
CA ASN A 75 4.55 -5.59 8.40
C ASN A 75 5.12 -6.32 7.18
N LEU A 76 5.68 -5.58 6.21
CA LEU A 76 6.12 -6.11 4.92
C LEU A 76 7.64 -6.19 4.82
N VAL A 77 8.34 -5.17 5.34
CA VAL A 77 9.80 -5.05 5.21
C VAL A 77 10.53 -4.97 6.56
N GLY A 78 9.80 -4.88 7.68
CA GLY A 78 10.36 -4.92 9.03
C GLY A 78 10.80 -3.56 9.60
N PHE A 79 10.54 -2.46 8.90
CA PHE A 79 10.87 -1.11 9.33
C PHE A 79 9.85 -0.09 8.77
N GLU A 80 9.76 1.08 9.40
CA GLU A 80 8.84 2.16 8.98
C GLU A 80 9.55 3.26 8.19
N HIS A 81 10.79 3.61 8.53
CA HIS A 81 11.50 4.69 7.85
C HIS A 81 11.84 4.37 6.37
N PRO A 82 12.15 5.37 5.54
CA PRO A 82 12.68 5.14 4.20
C PRO A 82 13.94 4.27 4.21
N ALA A 83 14.03 3.37 3.22
CA ALA A 83 15.17 2.46 3.07
C ALA A 83 16.49 3.24 2.86
N SER A 84 17.44 3.03 3.75
CA SER A 84 18.72 3.76 3.78
C SER A 84 19.91 2.89 3.34
N THR A 85 19.86 1.58 3.57
CA THR A 85 20.93 0.65 3.20
C THR A 85 20.61 -0.13 1.92
N PRO A 86 21.62 -0.67 1.21
CA PRO A 86 21.40 -1.56 0.07
C PRO A 86 20.49 -2.76 0.40
N GLU A 87 20.63 -3.33 1.60
CA GLU A 87 19.83 -4.47 2.07
C GLU A 87 18.36 -4.07 2.27
N GLN A 88 18.11 -2.89 2.84
CA GLN A 88 16.75 -2.36 3.01
C GLN A 88 16.09 -2.09 1.66
N ARG A 89 16.81 -1.46 0.72
CA ARG A 89 16.31 -1.21 -0.65
C ARG A 89 16.00 -2.50 -1.39
N ALA A 90 16.85 -3.52 -1.23
CA ALA A 90 16.62 -4.85 -1.78
C ALA A 90 15.38 -5.52 -1.14
N SER A 91 15.15 -5.33 0.16
CA SER A 91 13.95 -5.81 0.86
C SER A 91 12.68 -5.19 0.29
N VAL A 92 12.63 -3.86 0.15
CA VAL A 92 11.49 -3.14 -0.44
C VAL A 92 11.26 -3.55 -1.88
N THR A 93 12.32 -3.69 -2.68
CA THR A 93 12.20 -4.16 -4.08
C THR A 93 11.63 -5.57 -4.17
N ARG A 94 12.06 -6.48 -3.29
CA ARG A 94 11.48 -7.83 -3.22
C ARG A 94 10.02 -7.80 -2.82
N ALA A 95 9.66 -7.04 -1.78
CA ALA A 95 8.27 -6.86 -1.35
C ALA A 95 7.41 -6.32 -2.50
N LYS A 96 7.85 -5.25 -3.18
CA LYS A 96 7.15 -4.69 -4.35
C LYS A 96 6.89 -5.74 -5.43
N LYS A 97 7.88 -6.59 -5.74
CA LYS A 97 7.74 -7.64 -6.76
C LYS A 97 6.70 -8.70 -6.39
N ILE A 98 6.67 -9.11 -5.12
CA ILE A 98 5.66 -10.06 -4.61
C ILE A 98 4.27 -9.40 -4.65
N LEU A 99 4.15 -8.17 -4.18
CA LEU A 99 2.91 -7.39 -4.18
C LEU A 99 2.36 -7.11 -5.58
N ALA A 100 3.25 -6.97 -6.57
CA ALA A 100 2.90 -6.79 -7.97
C ALA A 100 2.54 -8.13 -8.67
N SER A 101 2.39 -9.23 -7.92
CA SER A 101 2.02 -10.53 -8.47
C SER A 101 0.70 -11.02 -7.85
N PRO A 102 -0.46 -10.50 -8.30
CA PRO A 102 -1.76 -10.78 -7.67
C PRO A 102 -2.06 -12.28 -7.55
N GLN A 103 -1.67 -13.08 -8.54
CA GLN A 103 -1.92 -14.53 -8.56
C GLN A 103 -1.10 -15.30 -7.51
N GLN A 104 0.01 -14.72 -7.01
CA GLN A 104 0.78 -15.31 -5.91
C GLN A 104 0.19 -14.97 -4.54
N LEU A 105 -0.60 -13.90 -4.46
CA LEU A 105 -1.16 -13.39 -3.21
C LEU A 105 -2.60 -13.80 -2.98
N LEU A 106 -3.37 -13.93 -4.06
CA LEU A 106 -4.80 -14.14 -4.03
C LEU A 106 -5.16 -15.30 -4.96
N THR A 107 -5.92 -16.23 -4.43
CA THR A 107 -6.52 -17.32 -5.21
C THR A 107 -8.04 -17.26 -5.03
N PHE A 108 -8.76 -17.25 -6.14
CA PHE A 108 -10.22 -17.33 -6.13
C PHE A 108 -10.66 -18.75 -6.44
N ILE A 109 -11.35 -19.39 -5.49
CA ILE A 109 -11.81 -20.77 -5.63
C ILE A 109 -13.22 -20.76 -6.25
N GLY A 110 -13.46 -21.65 -7.22
CA GLY A 110 -14.78 -21.81 -7.84
C GLY A 110 -15.12 -20.76 -8.89
N THR A 111 -14.13 -20.00 -9.38
CA THR A 111 -14.30 -18.94 -10.39
C THR A 111 -13.11 -18.92 -11.34
N GLY A 112 -13.29 -18.46 -12.59
CA GLY A 112 -12.19 -18.13 -13.49
C GLY A 112 -11.71 -16.68 -13.34
N CYS A 113 -11.63 -16.17 -12.11
CA CYS A 113 -11.18 -14.80 -11.87
C CYS A 113 -9.74 -14.59 -12.32
N GLU A 114 -9.52 -13.52 -13.07
CA GLU A 114 -8.19 -13.06 -13.45
C GLU A 114 -8.05 -11.56 -13.14
N ALA A 115 -6.91 -11.19 -12.56
CA ALA A 115 -6.62 -9.80 -12.25
C ALA A 115 -6.31 -9.02 -13.53
N SER A 116 -7.12 -8.00 -13.83
CA SER A 116 -6.94 -7.21 -15.07
C SER A 116 -5.98 -6.03 -14.90
N ARG A 117 -5.78 -5.54 -13.67
CA ARG A 117 -4.85 -4.45 -13.33
C ARG A 117 -4.30 -4.68 -11.93
N HIS A 118 -3.08 -4.22 -11.68
CA HIS A 118 -2.56 -4.10 -10.31
C HIS A 118 -1.57 -2.94 -10.24
N GLU A 119 -1.46 -2.33 -9.08
CA GLU A 119 -0.58 -1.21 -8.79
C GLU A 119 -0.06 -1.32 -7.37
N VAL A 120 1.22 -1.02 -7.17
CA VAL A 120 1.89 -1.12 -5.88
C VAL A 120 2.65 0.18 -5.65
N ASP A 121 2.27 0.88 -4.59
CA ASP A 121 2.93 2.09 -4.13
C ASP A 121 3.77 1.80 -2.88
N VAL A 122 5.09 1.92 -3.07
CA VAL A 122 6.12 1.82 -2.02
C VAL A 122 6.94 3.09 -1.92
N SER A 123 6.49 4.20 -2.53
CA SER A 123 7.23 5.47 -2.56
C SER A 123 7.51 6.04 -1.17
N ALA A 124 6.62 5.78 -0.20
CA ALA A 124 6.82 6.18 1.19
C ALA A 124 8.07 5.54 1.82
N VAL A 125 8.45 4.33 1.40
CA VAL A 125 9.58 3.58 1.97
C VAL A 125 10.76 3.43 1.05
N LEU A 126 10.60 3.70 -0.24
CA LEU A 126 11.69 3.72 -1.21
C LEU A 126 11.96 5.17 -1.58
N ALA A 127 13.00 5.77 -0.97
CA ALA A 127 13.46 7.07 -1.40
C ALA A 127 13.82 7.04 -2.89
N ALA A 128 13.43 8.08 -3.64
CA ALA A 128 13.88 8.26 -5.01
C ALA A 128 15.41 8.21 -5.04
N GLU A 129 15.99 7.56 -6.06
CA GLU A 129 17.44 7.46 -6.19
C GLU A 129 18.03 8.85 -6.47
N GLY A 130 18.35 9.56 -5.39
CA GLY A 130 19.12 10.80 -5.41
C GLY A 130 20.61 10.48 -5.44
N ASP A 131 21.19 10.72 -6.60
CA ASP A 131 22.53 11.28 -6.84
C ASP A 131 23.59 11.02 -5.74
N ASP A 132 24.35 9.95 -5.94
CA ASP A 132 25.58 9.67 -5.21
C ASP A 132 26.69 10.60 -5.77
N HIS A 133 26.59 11.90 -5.51
CA HIS A 133 27.70 12.83 -5.74
C HIS A 133 28.81 12.54 -4.74
N LYS A 134 29.70 11.61 -5.11
CA LYS A 134 31.02 11.49 -4.50
C LYS A 134 31.89 12.68 -4.93
N GLU A 135 31.70 13.82 -4.29
CA GLU A 135 32.74 14.85 -4.25
C GLU A 135 33.60 14.67 -3.00
N GLN A 136 34.72 13.99 -3.16
CA GLN A 136 35.90 14.21 -2.31
C GLN A 136 37.09 14.40 -3.24
N ALA A 137 37.27 15.65 -3.64
CA ALA A 137 38.52 16.14 -4.18
C ALA A 137 39.55 16.16 -3.04
N HIS A 138 40.61 15.38 -3.19
CA HIS A 138 41.82 15.54 -2.38
C HIS A 138 42.66 16.65 -3.02
N ASP A 139 42.51 17.87 -2.52
CA ASP A 139 43.49 18.94 -2.71
C ASP A 139 44.33 19.04 -1.42
N GLU A 140 45.46 18.33 -1.40
CA GLU A 140 46.55 18.62 -0.47
C GLU A 140 47.52 19.58 -1.18
N HIS A 141 47.28 20.87 -1.00
CA HIS A 141 48.25 21.93 -1.26
C HIS A 141 48.99 22.22 0.05
N ASP A 142 50.15 21.59 0.25
CA ASP A 142 51.14 22.03 1.23
C ASP A 142 52.18 22.90 0.52
N GLU A 143 52.07 24.22 0.69
CA GLU A 143 53.13 25.17 0.38
C GLU A 143 53.46 26.05 1.60
N HIS A 144 54.71 25.88 2.05
CA HIS A 144 55.65 26.82 2.68
C HIS A 144 55.42 27.32 4.13
N ASP A 145 56.44 27.12 4.98
CA ASP A 145 57.14 28.26 5.59
C ASP A 145 58.56 27.91 6.07
N GLU A 146 59.43 28.90 5.92
CA GLU A 146 60.86 28.96 6.22
C GLU A 146 61.17 28.94 7.73
N HIS A 147 62.27 28.30 8.14
CA HIS A 147 63.21 28.77 9.18
C HIS A 147 64.52 27.96 9.15
#